data_AF-A0AAP0LV15-F1
#
_entry.id   AF-A0AAP0LV15-F1
#
_cell.length_a   1.000
_cell.length_b   1.000
_cell.length_c   1.000
_cell.angle_alpha   90.00
_cell.angle_beta   90.00
_cell.angle_gamma   90.00
#
_symmetry.space_group_name_H-M   'P 1'
#
loop_
_entity.id
_entity.type
_entity.pdbx_description
1 polymer ?
#
loop_
_entity_poly.entity_id
_entity_poly.type
_entity_poly.pdbx_seq_one_letter_code
_entity_poly.pdbx_strand_id
1 'polypeptide(L)'
;MASATATALCPNHVRNSPSLLIPAVSSNPLTVSQNSKCSFSLPAKTGSRRAHNLKLKHPPTPCASAEGLPGELTEDSKFVPLNADDSTFGPPALLLLGFKVEEAVKIRQFLKELDGEFLEVIFCTEDMIPCSLWEAMNTKQTNLEAVKVAESLPRICFLSGLSGEEMMMFIEAFPETGLEPAVFAALVPNSADKPLQELIEEVMGDHEMLVS
;
A
#
# COMPACT_ATOMS: atom_id res chain seq x y z
N MET A 1 45.30 -45.43 46.32
CA MET A 1 46.19 -44.91 45.26
C MET A 1 45.29 -44.42 44.15
N ALA A 2 45.07 -43.10 44.07
CA ALA A 2 44.25 -42.48 43.03
C ALA A 2 45.17 -42.08 41.86
N SER A 3 44.76 -42.42 40.64
CA SER A 3 45.44 -42.04 39.40
C SER A 3 44.39 -41.50 38.45
N ALA A 4 44.48 -40.21 38.14
CA ALA A 4 43.76 -39.57 37.05
C ALA A 4 44.73 -38.61 36.35
N THR A 5 44.84 -38.78 35.04
CA THR A 5 45.77 -38.12 34.12
C THR A 5 45.01 -37.16 33.19
N ALA A 6 45.78 -36.23 32.61
CA ALA A 6 45.54 -35.46 31.36
C ALA A 6 45.00 -34.03 31.54
N THR A 7 45.84 -32.99 31.28
CA THR A 7 45.96 -32.15 30.04
C THR A 7 44.97 -30.97 30.03
N ALA A 8 45.25 -29.76 29.55
CA ALA A 8 46.42 -29.05 29.06
C ALA A 8 46.08 -27.54 28.93
N LEU A 9 47.09 -26.68 29.12
CA LEU A 9 47.48 -25.45 28.40
C LEU A 9 46.48 -24.28 28.09
N CYS A 10 46.82 -23.14 28.73
CA CYS A 10 46.96 -21.74 28.23
C CYS A 10 45.74 -20.82 28.02
N PRO A 11 45.81 -19.57 28.51
CA PRO A 11 45.07 -18.44 27.96
C PRO A 11 45.96 -17.32 27.37
N ASN A 12 45.50 -16.82 26.22
CA ASN A 12 45.45 -15.44 25.73
C ASN A 12 46.76 -14.61 25.60
N HIS A 13 47.18 -14.43 24.34
CA HIS A 13 48.10 -13.39 23.91
C HIS A 13 47.33 -12.32 23.11
N VAL A 14 47.11 -11.16 23.73
CA VAL A 14 46.62 -9.93 23.08
C VAL A 14 47.81 -9.20 22.49
N ARG A 15 47.81 -8.93 21.19
CA ARG A 15 48.77 -7.98 20.59
C ARG A 15 48.27 -7.36 19.28
N ASN A 16 48.48 -6.05 19.22
CA ASN A 16 48.63 -5.15 18.08
C ASN A 16 47.39 -4.66 17.31
N SER A 17 47.12 -3.36 17.50
CA SER A 17 46.84 -2.43 16.40
C SER A 17 47.92 -1.34 16.43
N PRO A 18 48.43 -0.88 15.26
CA PRO A 18 48.25 0.55 14.99
C PRO A 18 48.08 0.91 13.50
N SER A 19 47.31 2.00 13.30
CA SER A 19 47.41 3.02 12.23
C SER A 19 47.01 2.66 10.80
N LEU A 20 46.25 3.56 10.15
CA LEU A 20 46.66 4.46 9.05
C LEU A 20 45.40 5.20 8.51
N LEU A 21 45.29 6.51 8.74
CA LEU A 21 45.42 7.61 7.77
C LEU A 21 44.14 7.97 6.98
N ILE A 22 43.56 9.10 7.39
CA ILE A 22 42.68 9.96 6.59
C ILE A 22 43.53 11.14 6.09
N PRO A 23 43.28 11.65 4.87
CA PRO A 23 43.33 13.09 4.69
C PRO A 23 42.04 13.64 4.07
N ALA A 24 41.61 14.78 4.62
CA ALA A 24 40.54 15.64 4.16
C ALA A 24 41.10 16.77 3.28
N VAL A 25 40.37 17.17 2.24
CA VAL A 25 40.24 18.53 1.65
C VAL A 25 39.40 18.37 0.36
N SER A 26 38.64 19.31 -0.19
CA SER A 26 38.14 20.65 0.19
C SER A 26 37.25 21.13 -0.98
N SER A 27 36.16 21.83 -0.64
CA SER A 27 35.53 22.96 -1.35
C SER A 27 35.01 22.86 -2.81
N ASN A 28 33.72 23.21 -2.92
CA ASN A 28 32.94 23.59 -4.12
C ASN A 28 33.56 24.81 -4.87
N PRO A 29 33.14 25.14 -6.12
CA PRO A 29 31.89 25.91 -6.32
C PRO A 29 31.09 25.63 -7.62
N LEU A 30 29.78 25.85 -7.50
CA LEU A 30 28.79 26.37 -8.47
C LEU A 30 29.16 26.46 -9.96
N THR A 31 28.34 25.83 -10.82
CA THR A 31 27.92 26.41 -12.10
C THR A 31 26.47 26.09 -12.40
N VAL A 32 25.66 27.15 -12.43
CA VAL A 32 24.34 27.27 -13.05
C VAL A 32 24.46 26.99 -14.55
N SER A 33 23.53 26.20 -15.12
CA SER A 33 23.08 26.43 -16.49
C SER A 33 21.58 26.19 -16.59
N GLN A 34 20.91 27.20 -17.10
CA GLN A 34 19.48 27.37 -17.23
C GLN A 34 18.92 26.72 -18.51
N ASN A 35 17.60 26.57 -18.49
CA ASN A 35 16.66 26.51 -19.62
C ASN A 35 16.35 25.13 -20.22
N SER A 36 15.17 24.62 -19.85
CA SER A 36 14.17 24.19 -20.82
C SER A 36 12.79 24.67 -20.36
N LYS A 37 12.23 25.63 -21.11
CA LYS A 37 10.87 26.17 -20.96
C LYS A 37 9.89 25.18 -21.60
N CYS A 38 9.17 24.40 -20.80
CA CYS A 38 7.94 23.76 -21.28
C CYS A 38 6.83 24.82 -21.29
N SER A 39 6.50 25.31 -22.48
CA SER A 39 5.34 26.19 -22.70
C SER A 39 4.23 25.35 -23.30
N PHE A 40 3.38 24.75 -22.47
CA PHE A 40 2.10 24.20 -22.93
C PHE A 40 1.02 25.26 -22.70
N SER A 41 0.65 25.91 -23.80
CA SER A 41 -0.41 26.91 -23.87
C SER A 41 -1.78 26.25 -23.73
N LEU A 42 -2.51 26.63 -22.67
CA LEU A 42 -3.95 26.42 -22.51
C LEU A 42 -4.72 27.17 -23.60
N PRO A 43 -5.71 26.56 -24.27
CA PRO A 43 -6.75 27.31 -24.94
C PRO A 43 -7.91 27.60 -23.96
N ALA A 44 -7.96 28.83 -23.45
CA ALA A 44 -9.19 29.41 -22.92
C ALA A 44 -10.08 29.84 -24.10
N LYS A 45 -11.28 29.27 -24.22
CA LYS A 45 -12.39 29.87 -24.96
C LYS A 45 -13.67 29.83 -24.15
N THR A 46 -13.99 31.01 -23.62
CA THR A 46 -15.32 31.47 -23.23
C THR A 46 -16.29 31.40 -24.41
N GLY A 47 -17.49 30.86 -24.19
CA GLY A 47 -18.54 30.74 -25.20
C GLY A 47 -19.94 30.62 -24.59
N SER A 48 -20.58 31.77 -24.44
CA SER A 48 -21.95 32.09 -23.99
C SER A 48 -23.12 31.27 -24.60
N ARG A 49 -24.21 31.14 -23.82
CA ARG A 49 -25.64 30.89 -24.21
C ARG A 49 -25.95 29.45 -24.69
N ARG A 50 -27.05 28.77 -24.35
CA ARG A 50 -28.42 29.18 -24.03
C ARG A 50 -29.20 28.00 -23.39
N ALA A 51 -30.24 28.31 -22.61
CA ALA A 51 -31.20 27.38 -22.05
C ALA A 51 -31.97 26.54 -23.10
N HIS A 52 -32.30 25.29 -22.73
CA HIS A 52 -33.55 24.65 -23.12
C HIS A 52 -34.08 23.80 -21.96
N ASN A 53 -35.28 24.17 -21.51
CA ASN A 53 -36.10 23.42 -20.57
C ASN A 53 -36.57 22.14 -21.27
N LEU A 54 -36.33 20.96 -20.70
CA LEU A 54 -37.12 19.77 -21.01
C LEU A 54 -37.99 19.43 -19.80
N LYS A 55 -39.26 19.76 -19.98
CA LYS A 55 -40.37 19.68 -19.05
C LYS A 55 -41.05 18.33 -19.28
N LEU A 56 -40.65 17.28 -18.56
CA LEU A 56 -41.39 16.03 -18.54
C LEU A 56 -42.47 16.09 -17.45
N LYS A 57 -43.72 16.25 -17.92
CA LYS A 57 -44.94 16.12 -17.12
C LYS A 57 -45.25 14.63 -16.93
N HIS A 58 -45.41 14.19 -15.70
CA HIS A 58 -46.18 12.99 -15.36
C HIS A 58 -47.25 13.37 -14.31
N PRO A 59 -48.50 12.88 -14.44
CA PRO A 59 -49.64 13.29 -13.62
C PRO A 59 -49.64 12.62 -12.23
N PRO A 60 -50.40 13.16 -11.24
CA PRO A 60 -50.49 12.60 -9.90
C PRO A 60 -51.59 11.54 -9.81
N THR A 61 -51.30 10.44 -9.10
CA THR A 61 -52.30 9.48 -8.61
C THR A 61 -52.22 9.44 -7.07
N PRO A 62 -53.34 9.63 -6.34
CA PRO A 62 -53.33 9.65 -4.89
C PRO A 62 -53.72 8.31 -4.23
N CYS A 63 -53.02 8.03 -3.12
CA CYS A 63 -53.40 7.34 -1.88
C CYS A 63 -53.96 5.91 -1.89
N ALA A 64 -53.23 4.99 -1.23
CA ALA A 64 -53.77 4.16 -0.14
C ALA A 64 -52.63 3.59 0.73
N SER A 65 -52.83 3.67 2.05
CA SER A 65 -51.97 3.30 3.17
C SER A 65 -51.47 1.85 3.17
N ALA A 66 -50.27 1.62 3.71
CA ALA A 66 -50.02 0.80 4.92
C ALA A 66 -48.53 0.43 5.07
N GLU A 67 -47.99 0.73 6.25
CA GLU A 67 -46.94 0.00 6.99
C GLU A 67 -45.52 -0.17 6.38
N GLY A 68 -44.55 0.38 7.13
CA GLY A 68 -43.15 -0.04 7.11
C GLY A 68 -42.24 0.80 6.23
N LEU A 69 -41.58 1.82 6.80
CA LEU A 69 -40.31 2.31 6.24
C LEU A 69 -39.34 1.12 6.14
N PRO A 70 -38.83 0.73 4.96
CA PRO A 70 -37.49 0.20 4.93
C PRO A 70 -36.56 1.40 5.20
N GLY A 71 -35.69 1.25 6.20
CA GLY A 71 -34.71 2.27 6.54
C GLY A 71 -34.05 2.80 5.27
N GLU A 72 -34.03 4.12 5.14
CA GLU A 72 -33.04 4.82 4.33
C GLU A 72 -31.68 4.31 4.81
N LEU A 73 -31.17 3.26 4.15
CA LEU A 73 -29.75 3.01 4.10
C LEU A 73 -29.21 4.26 3.41
N THR A 74 -28.85 5.25 4.22
CA THR A 74 -27.73 6.09 3.88
C THR A 74 -26.56 5.13 3.70
N GLU A 75 -26.42 4.61 2.48
CA GLU A 75 -25.13 4.18 1.98
C GLU A 75 -24.24 5.42 2.07
N ASP A 76 -23.67 5.62 3.25
CA ASP A 76 -22.38 6.26 3.40
C ASP A 76 -21.45 5.43 2.52
N SER A 77 -21.41 5.78 1.22
CA SER A 77 -20.46 5.24 0.27
C SER A 77 -19.09 5.71 0.78
N LYS A 78 -18.58 4.87 1.67
CA LYS A 78 -17.36 5.01 2.48
C LYS A 78 -16.12 4.89 1.62
N PHE A 79 -16.32 4.51 0.36
CA PHE A 79 -15.30 4.34 -0.65
C PHE A 79 -14.93 5.69 -1.23
N VAL A 80 -13.72 6.13 -0.89
CA VAL A 80 -13.05 7.25 -1.53
C VAL A 80 -12.13 6.64 -2.58
N PRO A 81 -12.36 6.87 -3.88
CA PRO A 81 -11.42 6.46 -4.91
C PRO A 81 -10.02 6.95 -4.57
N LEU A 82 -9.02 6.13 -4.82
CA LEU A 82 -7.63 6.54 -4.66
C LEU A 82 -7.35 7.73 -5.59
N ASN A 83 -6.75 8.80 -5.06
CA ASN A 83 -6.42 9.99 -5.84
C ASN A 83 -4.93 10.29 -5.76
N ALA A 84 -4.37 10.90 -6.81
CA ALA A 84 -2.96 11.30 -6.83
C ALA A 84 -2.62 12.33 -5.75
N ASP A 85 -3.58 13.17 -5.36
CA ASP A 85 -3.41 14.24 -4.38
C ASP A 85 -3.44 13.76 -2.90
N ASP A 86 -3.61 12.45 -2.67
CA ASP A 86 -3.71 11.90 -1.31
C ASP A 86 -2.36 12.00 -0.57
N SER A 87 -2.41 12.54 0.65
CA SER A 87 -1.25 12.64 1.53
C SER A 87 -0.84 11.29 2.09
N THR A 88 0.46 11.08 2.28
CA THR A 88 1.01 9.85 2.86
C THR A 88 0.50 9.58 4.28
N PHE A 89 0.00 8.36 4.52
CA PHE A 89 -0.45 7.89 5.84
C PHE A 89 0.01 6.45 6.12
N GLY A 90 0.35 6.19 7.39
CA GLY A 90 0.80 4.89 7.87
C GLY A 90 2.27 4.56 7.58
N PRO A 91 2.75 3.38 8.01
CA PRO A 91 4.12 2.94 7.76
C PRO A 91 4.33 2.61 6.27
N PRO A 92 5.55 2.80 5.72
CA PRO A 92 5.86 2.38 4.35
C PRO A 92 5.83 0.85 4.23
N ALA A 93 4.69 0.30 3.82
CA ALA A 93 4.46 -1.14 3.80
C ALA A 93 3.44 -1.57 2.75
N LEU A 94 3.55 -2.82 2.33
CA LEU A 94 2.61 -3.55 1.49
C LEU A 94 2.10 -4.77 2.24
N LEU A 95 0.79 -4.83 2.49
CA LEU A 95 0.15 -6.00 3.06
C LEU A 95 -0.54 -6.82 1.95
N LEU A 96 -0.06 -8.04 1.77
CA LEU A 96 -0.44 -8.94 0.68
C LEU A 96 -1.38 -10.04 1.19
N LEU A 97 -2.61 -10.06 0.69
CA LEU A 97 -3.63 -11.07 1.00
C LEU A 97 -3.85 -11.98 -0.22
N GLY A 98 -3.92 -13.30 -0.01
CA GLY A 98 -4.12 -14.27 -1.09
C GLY A 98 -2.92 -14.45 -2.02
N PHE A 99 -1.79 -13.79 -1.74
CA PHE A 99 -0.52 -13.97 -2.45
C PHE A 99 0.24 -15.18 -1.90
N LYS A 100 1.00 -15.83 -2.77
CA LYS A 100 1.87 -16.94 -2.37
C LYS A 100 3.26 -16.43 -2.02
N VAL A 101 3.94 -17.15 -1.13
CA VAL A 101 5.29 -16.79 -0.67
C VAL A 101 6.30 -16.78 -1.82
N GLU A 102 6.11 -17.63 -2.84
CA GLU A 102 6.99 -17.68 -4.01
C GLU A 102 6.90 -16.42 -4.88
N GLU A 103 5.78 -15.69 -4.79
CA GLU A 103 5.55 -14.44 -5.52
C GLU A 103 6.32 -13.27 -4.89
N ALA A 104 6.80 -13.42 -3.65
CA ALA A 104 7.59 -12.42 -2.95
C ALA A 104 8.81 -11.96 -3.76
N VAL A 105 9.45 -12.89 -4.49
CA VAL A 105 10.63 -12.58 -5.32
C VAL A 105 10.27 -11.61 -6.43
N LYS A 106 9.13 -11.81 -7.08
CA LYS A 106 8.63 -10.93 -8.15
C LYS A 106 8.22 -9.57 -7.61
N ILE A 107 7.52 -9.56 -6.47
CA ILE A 107 7.08 -8.30 -5.82
C ILE A 107 8.29 -7.47 -5.38
N ARG A 108 9.31 -8.09 -4.78
CA ARG A 108 10.55 -7.39 -4.41
C ARG A 108 11.30 -6.85 -5.63
N GLN A 109 11.36 -7.61 -6.72
CA GLN A 109 11.98 -7.17 -7.96
C GLN A 109 11.21 -5.98 -8.57
N PHE A 110 9.89 -6.05 -8.56
CA PHE A 110 9.02 -4.95 -9.01
C PHE A 110 9.20 -3.69 -8.17
N LEU A 111 9.25 -3.82 -6.84
CA LEU A 111 9.56 -2.70 -5.95
C LEU A 111 10.89 -2.05 -6.28
N LYS A 112 11.91 -2.84 -6.61
CA LYS A 112 13.21 -2.33 -7.00
C LYS A 112 13.18 -1.54 -8.31
N GLU A 113 12.36 -1.94 -9.27
CA GLU A 113 12.20 -1.25 -10.55
C GLU A 113 11.50 0.11 -10.40
N LEU A 114 10.63 0.23 -9.39
CA LEU A 114 9.93 1.47 -9.04
C LEU A 114 10.65 2.32 -7.97
N ASP A 115 11.89 1.99 -7.62
CA ASP A 115 12.64 2.63 -6.51
C ASP A 115 11.89 2.56 -5.14
N GLY A 116 11.01 1.57 -4.98
CA GLY A 116 10.15 1.31 -3.81
C GLY A 116 10.73 0.35 -2.76
N GLU A 117 12.05 0.13 -2.74
CA GLU A 117 12.71 -0.81 -1.82
C GLU A 117 12.54 -0.45 -0.34
N PHE A 118 12.08 0.78 -0.05
CA PHE A 118 11.78 1.25 1.30
C PHE A 118 10.48 0.68 1.87
N LEU A 119 9.62 0.05 1.03
CA LEU A 119 8.38 -0.57 1.47
C LEU A 119 8.62 -1.95 2.09
N GLU A 120 8.10 -2.17 3.29
CA GLU A 120 8.11 -3.49 3.93
C GLU A 120 7.05 -4.39 3.32
N VAL A 121 7.45 -5.56 2.80
CA VAL A 121 6.53 -6.56 2.24
C VAL A 121 6.06 -7.49 3.33
N ILE A 122 4.76 -7.49 3.59
CA ILE A 122 4.10 -8.25 4.66
C ILE A 122 3.07 -9.19 4.03
N PHE A 123 3.16 -10.48 4.31
CA PHE A 123 2.12 -11.43 3.93
C PHE A 123 1.08 -11.57 5.04
N CYS A 124 -0.20 -11.52 4.69
CA CYS A 124 -1.27 -11.71 5.66
C CYS A 124 -1.24 -13.13 6.23
N THR A 125 -1.25 -13.25 7.55
CA THR A 125 -1.39 -14.51 8.28
C THR A 125 -2.77 -14.62 8.92
N GLU A 126 -3.18 -15.82 9.31
CA GLU A 126 -4.50 -16.07 9.91
C GLU A 126 -4.73 -15.27 11.20
N ASP A 127 -3.68 -15.04 11.97
CA ASP A 127 -3.70 -14.25 13.20
C ASP A 127 -3.86 -12.74 12.97
N MET A 128 -3.57 -12.24 11.77
CA MET A 128 -3.74 -10.82 11.42
C MET A 128 -5.17 -10.48 10.99
N ILE A 129 -5.96 -11.46 10.55
CA ILE A 129 -7.34 -11.28 10.06
C ILE A 129 -8.27 -10.60 11.10
N PRO A 130 -8.27 -10.99 12.39
CA PRO A 130 -9.09 -10.33 13.41
C PRO A 130 -8.49 -9.01 13.92
N CYS A 131 -7.22 -8.70 13.59
CA CYS A 131 -6.53 -7.48 14.01
C CYS A 131 -6.92 -6.29 13.13
N SER A 132 -6.60 -5.08 13.59
CA SER A 132 -6.82 -3.89 12.77
C SER A 132 -5.86 -3.81 11.58
N LEU A 133 -6.25 -3.11 10.51
CA LEU A 133 -5.34 -2.87 9.38
C LEU A 133 -4.05 -2.16 9.81
N TRP A 134 -4.14 -1.24 10.77
CA TRP A 134 -2.98 -0.56 11.33
C TRP A 134 -2.00 -1.54 12.00
N GLU A 135 -2.50 -2.44 12.84
CA GLU A 135 -1.68 -3.45 13.51
C GLU A 135 -1.03 -4.39 12.49
N ALA A 136 -1.80 -4.83 11.49
CA ALA A 136 -1.32 -5.67 10.41
C ALA A 136 -0.15 -5.01 9.65
N MET A 137 -0.27 -3.73 9.30
CA MET A 137 0.75 -2.96 8.58
C MET A 137 2.03 -2.69 9.38
N ASN A 138 1.96 -2.73 10.72
CA ASN A 138 3.12 -2.54 11.58
C ASN A 138 3.81 -3.86 11.97
N THR A 139 3.36 -4.98 11.40
CA THR A 139 3.92 -6.30 11.68
C THR A 139 5.25 -6.49 10.98
N LYS A 140 6.27 -6.91 11.72
CA LYS A 140 7.60 -7.20 11.17
C LYS A 140 7.76 -8.69 10.91
N GLN A 141 8.05 -9.04 9.66
CA GLN A 141 8.26 -10.43 9.26
C GLN A 141 9.74 -10.70 8.97
N THR A 142 10.46 -11.24 9.95
CA THR A 142 11.92 -11.49 9.85
C THR A 142 12.27 -12.56 8.81
N ASN A 143 11.37 -13.48 8.50
CA ASN A 143 11.58 -14.53 7.50
C ASN A 143 10.28 -14.84 6.74
N LEU A 144 10.14 -14.27 5.53
CA LEU A 144 8.93 -14.45 4.69
C LEU A 144 8.71 -15.91 4.27
N GLU A 145 9.77 -16.72 4.17
CA GLU A 145 9.70 -18.12 3.73
C GLU A 145 9.07 -19.04 4.79
N ALA A 146 9.13 -18.63 6.06
CA ALA A 146 8.59 -19.37 7.20
C ALA A 146 7.21 -18.86 7.65
N VAL A 147 6.71 -17.79 7.03
CA VAL A 147 5.40 -17.21 7.37
C VAL A 147 4.29 -18.16 6.94
N LYS A 148 3.39 -18.47 7.87
CA LYS A 148 2.15 -19.20 7.57
C LYS A 148 1.12 -18.23 7.01
N VAL A 149 1.22 -17.99 5.71
CA VAL A 149 0.30 -17.11 4.99
C VAL A 149 -1.10 -17.70 5.07
N ALA A 150 -2.09 -16.84 5.30
CA ALA A 150 -3.49 -17.22 5.29
C ALA A 150 -3.89 -17.71 3.89
N GLU A 151 -4.54 -18.87 3.85
CA GLU A 151 -5.00 -19.45 2.59
C GLU A 151 -6.46 -19.06 2.33
N SER A 152 -6.91 -19.16 1.07
CA SER A 152 -8.31 -18.89 0.68
C SER A 152 -8.82 -17.45 0.89
N LEU A 153 -7.91 -16.48 1.03
CA LEU A 153 -8.25 -15.06 0.99
C LEU A 153 -8.34 -14.54 -0.46
N PRO A 154 -9.20 -13.55 -0.74
CA PRO A 154 -9.16 -12.85 -2.01
C PRO A 154 -7.83 -12.12 -2.19
N ARG A 155 -7.46 -11.89 -3.45
CA ARG A 155 -6.18 -11.29 -3.83
C ARG A 155 -6.25 -9.77 -3.69
N ILE A 156 -5.86 -9.27 -2.50
CA ILE A 156 -5.89 -7.85 -2.15
C ILE A 156 -4.48 -7.40 -1.76
N CYS A 157 -4.08 -6.23 -2.24
CA CYS A 157 -2.85 -5.55 -1.82
C CYS A 157 -3.23 -4.22 -1.15
N PHE A 158 -2.98 -4.13 0.15
CA PHE A 158 -3.11 -2.86 0.86
C PHE A 158 -1.79 -2.08 0.79
N LEU A 159 -1.90 -0.80 0.47
CA LEU A 159 -0.79 0.12 0.26
C LEU A 159 -0.72 1.11 1.43
N SER A 160 0.46 1.31 2.01
CA SER A 160 0.66 2.29 3.09
C SER A 160 1.99 3.02 2.96
N GLY A 161 2.03 4.27 3.45
CA GLY A 161 3.23 5.08 3.45
C GLY A 161 3.66 5.56 2.05
N LEU A 162 2.75 5.51 1.06
CA LEU A 162 2.90 6.08 -0.27
C LEU A 162 2.05 7.34 -0.43
N SER A 163 2.51 8.26 -1.26
CA SER A 163 1.66 9.32 -1.80
C SER A 163 0.66 8.75 -2.82
N GLY A 164 -0.39 9.52 -3.10
CA GLY A 164 -1.35 9.16 -4.13
C GLY A 164 -0.73 8.91 -5.50
N GLU A 165 0.25 9.75 -5.90
CA GLU A 165 1.00 9.61 -7.16
C GLU A 165 1.79 8.29 -7.21
N GLU A 166 2.54 7.97 -6.14
CA GLU A 166 3.31 6.71 -6.07
C GLU A 166 2.40 5.49 -6.07
N MET A 167 1.25 5.58 -5.39
CA MET A 167 0.25 4.51 -5.36
C MET A 167 -0.37 4.26 -6.74
N MET A 168 -0.76 5.32 -7.46
CA MET A 168 -1.24 5.21 -8.84
C MET A 168 -0.19 4.56 -9.75
N MET A 169 1.06 5.02 -9.67
CA MET A 169 2.17 4.46 -10.43
C MET A 169 2.39 2.96 -10.12
N PHE A 170 2.34 2.58 -8.84
CA PHE A 170 2.44 1.17 -8.43
C PHE A 170 1.32 0.33 -9.05
N ILE A 171 0.07 0.80 -8.98
CA ILE A 171 -1.11 0.08 -9.50
C ILE A 171 -1.03 -0.06 -11.02
N GLU A 172 -0.65 1.01 -11.73
CA GLU A 172 -0.53 1.00 -13.20
C GLU A 172 0.59 0.08 -13.70
N ALA A 173 1.71 0.00 -12.99
CA ALA A 173 2.86 -0.83 -13.35
C ALA A 173 2.72 -2.29 -12.88
N PHE A 174 1.83 -2.59 -11.92
CA PHE A 174 1.68 -3.95 -11.36
C PHE A 174 1.42 -5.05 -12.40
N PRO A 175 0.64 -4.84 -13.48
CA PRO A 175 0.45 -5.85 -14.53
C PRO A 175 1.76 -6.32 -15.20
N GLU A 176 2.81 -5.49 -15.20
CA GLU A 176 4.11 -5.82 -15.81
C GLU A 176 4.83 -6.93 -15.06
N THR A 177 4.47 -7.18 -13.80
CA THR A 177 5.02 -8.27 -12.97
C THR A 177 4.66 -9.67 -13.49
N GLY A 178 3.60 -9.78 -14.31
CA GLY A 178 3.02 -11.04 -14.75
C GLY A 178 2.45 -11.88 -13.59
N LEU A 179 2.16 -11.26 -12.45
CA LEU A 179 1.39 -11.85 -11.35
C LEU A 179 -0.10 -11.86 -11.68
N GLU A 180 -0.88 -12.66 -10.96
CA GLU A 180 -2.34 -12.59 -11.08
C GLU A 180 -2.84 -11.21 -10.61
N PRO A 181 -3.91 -10.67 -11.22
CA PRO A 181 -4.47 -9.38 -10.83
C PRO A 181 -4.84 -9.33 -9.34
N ALA A 182 -4.69 -8.16 -8.74
CA ALA A 182 -5.05 -7.91 -7.35
C ALA A 182 -5.97 -6.69 -7.25
N VAL A 183 -6.81 -6.67 -6.22
CA VAL A 183 -7.56 -5.47 -5.81
C VAL A 183 -6.65 -4.63 -4.93
N PHE A 184 -6.64 -3.32 -5.15
CA PHE A 184 -5.78 -2.39 -4.40
C PHE A 184 -6.61 -1.49 -3.49
N ALA A 185 -6.13 -1.30 -2.26
CA ALA A 185 -6.73 -0.39 -1.30
C ALA A 185 -5.64 0.32 -0.48
N ALA A 186 -5.92 1.53 -0.01
CA ALA A 186 -4.97 2.27 0.82
C ALA A 186 -5.29 2.12 2.32
N LEU A 187 -4.24 2.09 3.15
CA LEU A 187 -4.38 2.40 4.56
C LEU A 187 -4.64 3.90 4.69
N VAL A 188 -5.83 4.26 5.17
CA VAL A 188 -6.26 5.64 5.44
C VAL A 188 -6.76 5.75 6.87
N PRO A 189 -6.83 6.95 7.47
CA PRO A 189 -7.28 7.11 8.86
C PRO A 189 -8.64 6.46 9.15
N ASN A 190 -9.56 6.47 8.19
CA ASN A 190 -10.89 5.88 8.33
C ASN A 190 -10.89 4.34 8.36
N SER A 191 -9.89 3.68 7.75
CA SER A 191 -9.77 2.22 7.71
C SER A 191 -8.79 1.67 8.75
N ALA A 192 -7.92 2.51 9.32
CA ALA A 192 -6.82 2.09 10.17
C ALA A 192 -7.23 1.19 11.35
N ASP A 193 -8.29 1.56 12.07
CA ASP A 193 -8.73 0.84 13.26
C ASP A 193 -9.74 -0.27 12.98
N LYS A 194 -10.15 -0.44 11.71
CA LYS A 194 -11.10 -1.51 11.36
C LYS A 194 -10.41 -2.87 11.30
N PRO A 195 -11.09 -3.95 11.71
CA PRO A 195 -10.61 -5.31 11.51
C PRO A 195 -10.33 -5.60 10.03
N LEU A 196 -9.26 -6.34 9.75
CA LEU A 196 -8.91 -6.72 8.38
C LEU A 196 -10.03 -7.53 7.72
N GLN A 197 -10.71 -8.40 8.49
CA GLN A 197 -11.87 -9.16 8.01
C GLN A 197 -12.96 -8.26 7.41
N GLU A 198 -13.33 -7.18 8.09
CA GLU A 198 -14.36 -6.25 7.59
C GLU A 198 -13.89 -5.56 6.31
N LEU A 199 -12.63 -5.15 6.26
CA LEU A 199 -12.06 -4.48 5.09
C LEU A 199 -11.94 -5.40 3.87
N ILE A 200 -11.69 -6.69 4.08
CA ILE A 200 -11.69 -7.68 3.00
C ILE A 200 -13.07 -7.72 2.33
N GLU A 201 -14.14 -7.79 3.14
CA GLU A 201 -15.51 -7.81 2.65
C GLU A 201 -15.90 -6.48 1.98
N GLU A 202 -15.58 -5.34 2.60
CA GLU A 202 -15.85 -4.01 2.03
C GLU A 202 -15.14 -3.83 0.66
N VAL A 203 -13.83 -4.06 0.60
CA VAL A 203 -13.02 -3.82 -0.60
C VAL A 203 -13.42 -4.75 -1.74
N MET A 204 -13.69 -6.03 -1.44
CA MET A 204 -14.17 -6.95 -2.47
C MET A 204 -15.55 -6.56 -2.96
N GLY A 205 -16.49 -6.27 -2.05
CA GLY A 205 -17.84 -5.81 -2.40
C GLY A 205 -17.84 -4.59 -3.32
N ASP A 206 -16.95 -3.63 -3.07
CA ASP A 206 -16.78 -2.46 -3.94
C ASP A 206 -16.21 -2.85 -5.32
N HIS A 207 -15.24 -3.76 -5.37
CA HIS A 207 -14.65 -4.21 -6.63
C HIS A 207 -15.67 -4.91 -7.54
N GLU A 208 -16.53 -5.77 -6.99
CA GLU A 208 -17.58 -6.47 -7.78
C GLU A 208 -18.55 -5.47 -8.40
N MET A 209 -18.92 -4.41 -7.67
CA MET A 209 -19.84 -3.38 -8.17
C MET A 209 -19.23 -2.55 -9.31
N LEU A 210 -17.91 -2.31 -9.29
CA LEU A 210 -17.22 -1.53 -10.31
C LEU A 210 -16.92 -2.31 -11.60
N VAL A 211 -16.84 -3.64 -11.52
CA VAL A 211 -16.55 -4.53 -12.65
C VAL A 211 -17.84 -5.12 -13.27
N SER A 212 -18.99 -4.91 -12.64
CA SER A 212 -20.32 -5.37 -13.09
C SER A 212 -20.90 -4.60 -14.30
#